data_AF-A0A820PQ27-F1
#
_entry.id   AF-A0A820PQ27-F1
#
_cell.length_a   1.000
_cell.length_b   1.000
_cell.length_c   1.000
_cell.angle_alpha   90.00
_cell.angle_beta   90.00
_cell.angle_gamma   90.00
#
_symmetry.space_group_name_H-M   'P 1'
#
loop_
_entity.id
_entity.type
_entity.pdbx_description
1 polymer ?
#
loop_
_entity_poly.entity_id
_entity_poly.type
_entity_poly.pdbx_seq_one_letter_code
_entity_poly.pdbx_strand_id
1 'polypeptide(L)'
;MPAADDVVIRIHYCGICHTDIHLAYNEWHRSKYPMVPGHEITGVVEQVGSSVKHFRVGDYAGVGCMVDSCRKCHLCKKDAEQNCADSCLTYNSTELDKVTPTYGGYSNIITV
;
A
#
# COMPACT_ATOMS: atom_id res chain seq x y z
N MET A 1 5.89 -1.41 -17.04
CA MET A 1 7.09 -0.97 -16.28
C MET A 1 6.60 -0.14 -15.11
N PRO A 2 7.16 -0.30 -13.91
CA PRO A 2 6.84 0.55 -12.76
C PRO A 2 7.02 2.03 -13.09
N ALA A 3 6.29 2.93 -12.42
CA ALA A 3 6.59 4.36 -12.50
C ALA A 3 7.98 4.64 -11.91
N ALA A 4 8.49 5.86 -12.12
CA ALA A 4 9.88 6.17 -11.83
C ALA A 4 10.27 5.94 -10.35
N ASP A 5 9.35 6.17 -9.42
CA ASP A 5 9.60 6.04 -7.98
C ASP A 5 9.03 4.74 -7.37
N ASP A 6 8.42 3.88 -8.18
CA ASP A 6 7.72 2.68 -7.69
C ASP A 6 8.68 1.51 -7.42
N VAL A 7 8.31 0.66 -6.47
CA VAL A 7 8.92 -0.62 -6.16
C VAL A 7 7.88 -1.73 -6.36
N VAL A 8 8.19 -2.68 -7.25
CA VAL A 8 7.35 -3.87 -7.45
C VAL A 8 7.85 -4.97 -6.54
N ILE A 9 6.98 -5.48 -5.68
CA ILE A 9 7.29 -6.50 -4.68
C ILE A 9 6.52 -7.77 -5.01
N ARG A 10 7.25 -8.88 -5.18
CA ARG A 10 6.65 -10.21 -5.18
C ARG A 10 6.38 -10.61 -3.73
N ILE A 11 5.11 -10.78 -3.41
CA ILE A 11 4.65 -11.10 -2.05
C ILE A 11 5.01 -12.55 -1.72
N HIS A 12 5.54 -12.77 -0.51
CA HIS A 12 5.79 -14.11 0.03
C HIS A 12 4.83 -14.44 1.16
N TYR A 13 4.60 -13.46 2.04
CA TYR A 13 3.68 -13.62 3.16
C TYR A 13 2.87 -12.34 3.33
N CYS A 14 1.59 -12.51 3.67
CA CYS A 14 0.75 -11.44 4.16
C CYS A 14 0.08 -11.90 5.46
N GLY A 15 0.26 -11.13 6.52
CA GLY A 15 -0.44 -11.35 7.79
C GLY A 15 -1.93 -11.05 7.68
N ILE A 16 -2.72 -11.67 8.56
CA ILE A 16 -4.15 -11.41 8.69
C ILE A 16 -4.36 -10.51 9.91
N CYS A 17 -4.83 -9.29 9.67
CA CYS A 17 -5.21 -8.36 10.71
C CYS A 17 -6.73 -8.37 10.90
N HIS A 18 -7.21 -8.09 12.12
CA HIS A 18 -8.65 -7.98 12.35
C HIS A 18 -9.30 -6.84 11.54
N THR A 19 -8.52 -5.84 11.14
CA THR A 19 -8.97 -4.77 10.24
C THR A 19 -9.37 -5.32 8.86
N ASP A 20 -8.77 -6.41 8.41
CA ASP A 20 -9.17 -7.10 7.18
C ASP A 20 -10.59 -7.65 7.32
N ILE A 21 -10.91 -8.25 8.48
CA ILE A 21 -12.23 -8.82 8.78
C ILE A 21 -13.29 -7.72 8.86
N HIS A 22 -13.02 -6.67 9.66
CA HIS A 22 -13.94 -5.53 9.83
C HIS A 22 -14.32 -4.89 8.48
N LEU A 23 -13.37 -4.77 7.55
CA LEU A 23 -13.61 -4.19 6.23
C LEU A 23 -14.19 -5.21 5.23
N ALA A 24 -13.76 -6.47 5.25
CA ALA A 24 -14.34 -7.50 4.38
C ALA A 24 -15.85 -7.70 4.65
N TYR A 25 -16.25 -7.66 5.93
CA TYR A 25 -17.65 -7.79 6.35
C TYR A 25 -18.39 -6.45 6.52
N ASN A 26 -17.75 -5.33 6.19
CA ASN A 26 -18.34 -4.00 6.29
C ASN A 26 -18.90 -3.62 7.68
N GLU A 27 -18.27 -4.12 8.74
CA GLU A 27 -18.66 -3.85 10.14
C GLU A 27 -18.47 -2.38 10.52
N TRP A 28 -17.64 -1.65 9.78
CA TRP A 28 -17.44 -0.20 9.92
C TRP A 28 -18.19 0.64 8.88
N HIS A 29 -19.05 0.03 8.06
CA HIS A 29 -19.93 0.71 7.10
C HIS A 29 -19.23 1.65 6.10
N ARG A 30 -17.98 1.33 5.73
CA ARG A 30 -17.14 2.14 4.83
C ARG A 30 -16.36 1.33 3.80
N SER A 31 -16.84 0.14 3.49
CA SER A 31 -16.15 -0.81 2.61
C SER A 31 -16.46 -0.52 1.15
N LYS A 32 -15.43 -0.61 0.31
CA LYS A 32 -15.49 -0.44 -1.14
C LYS A 32 -15.22 -1.79 -1.78
N TYR A 33 -16.12 -2.23 -2.65
CA TYR A 33 -16.02 -3.52 -3.34
C TYR A 33 -15.84 -3.31 -4.87
N PRO A 34 -15.13 -4.22 -5.56
CA PRO A 34 -14.44 -5.41 -5.04
C PRO A 34 -13.28 -5.04 -4.11
N MET A 35 -12.95 -5.92 -3.16
CA MET A 35 -11.89 -5.71 -2.16
C MET A 35 -10.92 -6.87 -2.14
N VAL A 36 -9.63 -6.55 -2.07
CA VAL A 36 -8.55 -7.49 -1.74
C VAL A 36 -7.91 -6.95 -0.47
N PRO A 37 -8.16 -7.54 0.71
CA PRO A 37 -7.56 -7.10 1.98
C PRO A 37 -6.06 -7.44 2.08
N GLY A 38 -5.48 -7.17 3.25
CA GLY A 38 -4.10 -7.46 3.60
C GLY A 38 -3.22 -6.22 3.57
N HIS A 39 -2.60 -5.91 4.71
CA HIS A 39 -1.68 -4.77 4.87
C HIS A 39 -0.48 -5.06 5.79
N GLU A 40 -0.21 -6.35 6.01
CA GLU A 40 0.98 -6.85 6.73
C GLU A 40 1.84 -7.63 5.73
N ILE A 41 2.36 -6.95 4.71
CA ILE A 41 2.97 -7.58 3.53
C ILE A 41 4.48 -7.70 3.72
N THR A 42 5.03 -8.87 3.39
CA THR A 42 6.48 -9.07 3.23
C THR A 42 6.79 -9.86 1.96
N GLY A 43 7.88 -9.50 1.30
CA GLY A 43 8.25 -10.11 0.04
C GLY A 43 9.65 -9.70 -0.41
N VAL A 44 9.90 -9.92 -1.70
CA VAL A 44 11.17 -9.60 -2.34
C VAL A 44 10.92 -8.62 -3.48
N VAL A 45 11.75 -7.57 -3.56
CA VAL A 45 11.72 -6.60 -4.65
C VAL A 45 12.01 -7.30 -5.98
N GLU A 46 11.05 -7.26 -6.89
CA GLU A 46 11.12 -7.86 -8.23
C GLU A 46 11.53 -6.84 -9.29
N GLN A 47 11.07 -5.59 -9.20
CA GLN A 47 11.45 -4.50 -10.09
C GLN A 47 11.49 -3.18 -9.32
N VAL A 48 12.26 -2.21 -9.84
CA VAL A 48 12.31 -0.84 -9.31
C VAL A 48 12.20 0.16 -10.45
N GLY A 49 11.55 1.28 -10.18
CA GLY A 49 11.50 2.43 -11.06
C GLY A 49 12.88 3.09 -11.21
N SER A 50 13.04 3.87 -12.28
CA SER A 50 14.34 4.47 -12.64
C SER A 50 14.88 5.51 -11.64
N SER A 51 14.02 6.04 -10.76
CA SER A 51 14.35 7.04 -9.75
C SER A 51 14.52 6.45 -8.34
N VAL A 52 14.22 5.15 -8.15
CA VAL A 52 14.38 4.47 -6.86
C VAL A 52 15.84 4.36 -6.48
N LYS A 53 16.18 4.81 -5.26
CA LYS A 53 17.56 4.79 -4.72
C LYS A 53 17.74 3.92 -3.47
N HIS A 54 16.64 3.59 -2.80
CA HIS A 54 16.66 2.96 -1.47
C HIS A 54 16.47 1.44 -1.51
N PHE A 55 16.04 0.91 -2.65
CA PHE A 55 15.82 -0.52 -2.87
C PHE A 55 16.49 -0.96 -4.16
N ARG A 56 16.88 -2.23 -4.22
CA ARG A 56 17.31 -2.93 -5.44
C ARG A 56 16.59 -4.27 -5.57
N VAL A 57 16.53 -4.78 -6.79
CA VAL A 57 15.99 -6.12 -7.07
C VAL A 57 16.69 -7.16 -6.20
N GLY A 58 15.91 -8.03 -5.55
CA GLY A 58 16.38 -9.07 -4.63
C GLY A 58 16.38 -8.67 -3.15
N ASP A 59 16.20 -7.38 -2.81
CA ASP A 59 16.07 -6.98 -1.42
C ASP A 59 14.76 -7.47 -0.81
N TYR A 60 14.76 -7.73 0.50
CA TYR A 60 13.53 -7.94 1.26
C TYR A 60 12.86 -6.60 1.55
N ALA A 61 11.55 -6.54 1.35
CA ALA A 61 10.75 -5.35 1.60
C ALA A 61 9.45 -5.71 2.32
N GLY A 62 8.91 -4.75 3.07
CA GLY A 62 7.61 -4.84 3.71
C GLY A 62 6.74 -3.62 3.39
N VAL A 63 5.44 -3.83 3.30
CA VAL A 63 4.43 -2.78 3.08
C VAL A 63 3.40 -2.88 4.20
N GLY A 64 3.17 -1.74 4.87
CA GLY A 64 2.23 -1.62 5.98
C GLY A 64 0.84 -1.17 5.53
N CYS A 65 0.17 -0.38 6.37
CA CYS A 65 -1.21 0.10 6.18
C CYS A 65 -1.38 1.25 5.19
N MET A 66 -0.29 1.93 4.80
CA MET A 66 -0.30 3.06 3.88
C MET A 66 0.63 2.79 2.70
N VAL A 67 0.18 3.19 1.51
CA VAL A 67 0.96 3.08 0.26
C VAL A 67 1.34 4.44 -0.31
N ASP A 68 0.61 5.52 0.04
CA ASP A 68 1.01 6.87 -0.37
C ASP A 68 0.39 7.95 0.52
N SER A 69 0.84 9.20 0.34
CA SER A 69 0.29 10.40 0.95
C SER A 69 0.60 11.65 0.11
N CYS A 70 0.09 12.84 0.46
CA CYS A 70 0.39 14.04 -0.33
C CYS A 70 1.84 14.55 -0.23
N ARG A 71 2.64 14.05 0.73
CA ARG A 71 4.07 14.39 0.99
C ARG A 71 4.38 15.88 1.23
N LYS A 72 3.38 16.76 1.24
CA LYS A 72 3.56 18.23 1.30
C LYS A 72 2.94 18.89 2.53
N CYS A 73 1.97 18.25 3.17
CA CYS A 73 1.29 18.81 4.34
C CYS A 73 2.20 18.78 5.58
N HIS A 74 1.80 19.52 6.62
CA HIS A 74 2.57 19.60 7.88
C HIS A 74 2.77 18.24 8.56
N LEU A 75 1.80 17.32 8.42
CA LEU A 75 1.84 16.00 9.03
C LEU A 75 2.82 15.08 8.29
N CYS A 76 2.79 15.04 6.95
CA CYS A 76 3.80 14.32 6.16
C CYS A 76 5.21 14.85 6.41
N LYS A 77 5.40 16.17 6.56
CA LYS A 77 6.72 16.75 6.88
C LYS A 77 7.22 16.43 8.29
N LYS A 78 6.39 15.80 9.12
CA LYS A 78 6.68 15.36 10.49
C LYS A 78 6.65 13.83 10.62
N ASP A 79 6.77 13.11 9.51
CA ASP A 79 6.75 11.64 9.48
C ASP A 79 5.46 11.06 10.12
N ALA A 80 4.34 11.76 9.89
CA ALA A 80 3.02 11.42 10.40
C ALA A 80 2.00 11.25 9.26
N GLU A 81 2.39 10.55 8.20
CA GLU A 81 1.63 10.33 6.97
C GLU A 81 0.28 9.65 7.22
N GLN A 82 0.16 8.83 8.26
CA GLN A 82 -1.10 8.20 8.69
C GLN A 82 -2.19 9.21 9.06
N ASN A 83 -1.80 10.44 9.40
CA ASN A 83 -2.72 11.53 9.73
C ASN A 83 -2.97 12.46 8.53
N CYS A 84 -2.40 12.18 7.36
CA CYS A 84 -2.62 12.97 6.16
C CYS A 84 -4.07 12.81 5.68
N ALA A 85 -4.74 13.92 5.39
CA ALA A 85 -6.09 13.92 4.81
C ALA A 85 -6.14 13.19 3.44
N ASP A 86 -5.01 13.11 2.76
CA ASP A 86 -4.83 12.43 1.47
C ASP A 86 -4.06 11.10 1.60
N SER A 87 -3.97 10.51 2.80
CA SER A 87 -3.33 9.20 2.97
C SER A 87 -4.06 8.14 2.13
N CYS A 88 -3.29 7.38 1.36
CA CYS A 88 -3.76 6.23 0.60
C CYS A 88 -3.49 4.96 1.42
N LEU A 89 -4.55 4.26 1.82
CA LEU A 89 -4.42 2.98 2.50
C LEU A 89 -4.12 1.86 1.50
N THR A 90 -3.47 0.80 1.97
CA THR A 90 -3.08 -0.36 1.15
C THR A 90 -4.25 -1.07 0.48
N TYR A 91 -5.43 -1.03 1.11
CA TYR A 91 -6.68 -1.49 0.51
C TYR A 91 -7.85 -0.65 1.04
N ASN A 92 -9.04 -0.80 0.43
CA ASN A 92 -10.24 -0.02 0.75
C ASN A 92 -10.08 1.51 0.57
N SER A 93 -9.06 1.94 -0.19
CA SER A 93 -8.78 3.33 -0.53
C SER A 93 -8.79 3.53 -2.05
N THR A 94 -8.49 4.74 -2.46
CA THR A 94 -8.01 5.06 -3.81
C THR A 94 -6.56 5.53 -3.74
N GLU A 95 -5.85 5.44 -4.86
CA GLU A 95 -4.56 6.12 -5.08
C GLU A 95 -4.75 7.66 -5.04
N LEU A 96 -3.67 8.42 -5.18
CA LEU A 96 -3.72 9.89 -5.12
C LEU A 96 -4.57 10.50 -6.24
N ASP A 97 -4.79 9.79 -7.35
CA ASP A 97 -5.69 10.19 -8.43
C ASP A 97 -7.18 10.22 -7.99
N LYS A 98 -7.48 9.65 -6.82
CA LYS A 98 -8.82 9.49 -6.23
C LYS A 98 -9.79 8.65 -7.07
N VAL A 99 -9.30 7.93 -8.07
CA VAL A 99 -10.09 7.12 -9.00
C VAL A 99 -9.67 5.65 -8.93
N THR A 100 -8.37 5.38 -8.95
CA THR A 100 -7.84 4.01 -9.01
C THR A 100 -7.93 3.37 -7.62
N PRO A 101 -8.65 2.23 -7.46
CA PRO A 101 -8.77 1.56 -6.17
C PRO A 101 -7.46 0.86 -5.79
N THR A 102 -7.12 0.91 -4.51
CA THR A 102 -5.98 0.16 -3.95
C THR A 102 -6.40 -1.27 -3.60
N TYR A 103 -5.56 -2.24 -3.95
CA TYR A 103 -5.73 -3.65 -3.62
C TYR A 103 -4.56 -4.16 -2.77
N GLY A 104 -4.89 -4.88 -1.70
CA GLY A 104 -3.95 -5.27 -0.67
C GLY A 104 -3.16 -6.56 -0.95
N GLY A 105 -2.58 -7.04 0.15
CA GLY A 105 -1.58 -8.09 0.18
C GLY A 105 -2.07 -9.52 -0.04
N TYR A 106 -3.38 -9.77 -0.10
CA TYR A 106 -3.93 -11.08 -0.46
C TYR A 106 -3.86 -11.32 -1.97
N SER A 107 -2.65 -11.15 -2.51
CA SER A 107 -2.29 -11.14 -3.93
C SER A 107 -0.83 -11.60 -4.09
N ASN A 108 -0.39 -11.78 -5.34
CA ASN A 108 0.97 -12.27 -5.62
C ASN A 108 2.00 -11.14 -5.75
N ILE A 109 1.57 -9.95 -6.16
CA ILE A 109 2.42 -8.80 -6.50
C ILE A 109 1.73 -7.54 -6.00
N ILE A 110 2.50 -6.61 -5.43
CA ILE A 110 2.09 -5.24 -5.15
C ILE A 110 3.12 -4.26 -5.70
N THR A 111 2.65 -3.10 -6.15
CA THR A 111 3.48 -1.96 -6.56
C THR A 111 3.19 -0.82 -5.59
N VAL A 112 4.24 -0.23 -5.02
CA VAL A 112 4.17 0.89 -4.06
C VAL A 112 5.20 1.96 -4.35
#